data_AF-A0A1T3NJD5-F1
#
_entry.id   AF-A0A1T3NJD5-F1
#
_cell.length_a   1.000
_cell.length_b   1.000
_cell.length_c   1.000
_cell.angle_alpha   90.00
_cell.angle_beta   90.00
_cell.angle_gamma   90.00
#
_symmetry.space_group_name_H-M   'P 1'
#
loop_
_entity.id
_entity.type
_entity.pdbx_description
1 polymer ?
#
loop_
_entity_poly.entity_id
_entity_poly.type
_entity_poly.pdbx_seq_one_letter_code
_entity_poly.pdbx_strand_id
1 'polypeptide(L)'
;MTSRWTTATPHAHRARADAVFLRGDMREPPEIAPVGFFTPEQDLDVLHAFHRALRPGGLLPMHTMVTVPGLTDGRIPAEERRRLPGGRHLIARRHLDPDTRREHGEHAVTPCDVRVYTPDEYTGLCRRAGFTATTCHGASYRDTSRNLIVLAHH
;
A
#
# COMPACT_ATOMS: atom_id res chain seq x y z
N MET A 1 -12.31 -30.21 -4.31
CA MET A 1 -11.19 -30.45 -5.25
C MET A 1 -10.21 -29.30 -5.10
N THR A 2 -9.08 -29.53 -4.43
CA THR A 2 -8.03 -28.54 -4.17
C THR A 2 -6.93 -28.69 -5.21
N SER A 3 -6.84 -27.74 -6.13
CA SER A 3 -5.78 -27.70 -7.14
C SER A 3 -4.54 -27.03 -6.56
N ARG A 4 -3.43 -27.79 -6.40
CA ARG A 4 -2.11 -27.24 -6.06
C ARG A 4 -1.49 -26.63 -7.31
N TRP A 5 -1.24 -25.33 -7.28
CA TRP A 5 -0.40 -24.65 -8.26
C TRP A 5 0.98 -24.45 -7.65
N THR A 6 2.00 -25.04 -8.28
CA THR A 6 3.41 -24.90 -7.89
C THR A 6 4.13 -24.12 -8.97
N THR A 7 4.32 -22.82 -8.77
CA THR A 7 5.32 -22.04 -9.50
C THR A 7 6.11 -21.24 -8.47
N ALA A 8 7.11 -21.90 -7.89
CA ALA A 8 8.07 -21.26 -7.00
C ALA A 8 9.14 -20.56 -7.84
N THR A 9 9.26 -19.24 -7.65
CA THR A 9 10.36 -18.42 -8.16
C THR A 9 11.68 -18.77 -7.45
N PRO A 10 12.87 -18.58 -8.08
CA PRO A 10 14.14 -19.16 -7.61
C PRO A 10 14.70 -18.64 -6.27
N HIS A 11 14.04 -17.70 -5.60
CA HIS A 11 14.52 -17.12 -4.33
C HIS A 11 13.86 -17.71 -3.07
N ALA A 12 12.91 -18.64 -3.20
CA ALA A 12 12.14 -19.18 -2.09
C ALA A 12 12.81 -20.33 -1.30
N HIS A 13 14.10 -20.62 -1.53
CA HIS A 13 14.72 -21.85 -1.01
C HIS A 13 15.28 -21.79 0.43
N ARG A 14 15.15 -20.68 1.17
CA ARG A 14 15.81 -20.53 2.48
C ARG A 14 14.92 -20.51 3.73
N ALA A 15 13.60 -20.58 3.60
CA ALA A 15 12.73 -20.86 4.74
C ALA A 15 11.57 -21.73 4.25
N ARG A 16 11.44 -22.95 4.79
CA ARG A 16 10.19 -23.70 4.69
C ARG A 16 9.15 -23.00 5.57
N ALA A 17 8.58 -21.92 5.07
CA ALA A 17 7.46 -21.26 5.72
C ALA A 17 6.18 -22.03 5.38
N ASP A 18 5.52 -22.58 6.40
CA ASP A 18 4.17 -23.11 6.26
C ASP A 18 3.22 -21.91 6.11
N ALA A 19 2.94 -21.54 4.87
CA ALA A 19 2.03 -20.45 4.53
C ALA A 19 0.70 -21.00 4.00
N VAL A 20 -0.41 -20.49 4.54
CA VAL A 20 -1.75 -20.75 4.03
C VAL A 20 -2.16 -19.58 3.14
N PHE A 21 -2.41 -19.85 1.87
CA PHE A 21 -2.90 -18.85 0.92
C PHE A 21 -4.41 -18.98 0.81
N LEU A 22 -5.12 -17.89 1.09
CA LEU A 22 -6.57 -17.80 0.97
C LEU A 22 -6.92 -16.85 -0.18
N ARG A 23 -7.97 -17.17 -0.93
CA ARG A 23 -8.58 -16.26 -1.91
C ARG A 23 -9.78 -15.59 -1.24
N GLY A 24 -9.80 -14.26 -1.19
CA GLY A 24 -10.88 -13.49 -0.59
C GLY A 24 -10.89 -12.05 -1.05
N ASP A 25 -11.96 -11.33 -0.70
CA ASP A 25 -12.05 -9.88 -0.84
C ASP A 25 -11.46 -9.22 0.40
N MET A 26 -10.57 -8.24 0.22
CA MET A 26 -9.91 -7.56 1.33
C MET A 26 -10.85 -6.66 2.14
N ARG A 27 -12.05 -6.35 1.62
CA ARG A 27 -13.11 -5.69 2.39
C ARG A 27 -13.71 -6.62 3.46
N GLU A 28 -13.40 -7.91 3.38
CA GLU A 28 -13.77 -8.96 4.34
C GLU A 28 -12.49 -9.68 4.85
N PRO A 29 -11.54 -8.96 5.48
CA PRO A 29 -10.14 -9.38 5.51
C PRO A 29 -9.84 -10.57 6.44
N PRO A 30 -8.90 -11.45 6.03
CA PRO A 30 -7.88 -12.01 6.89
C PRO A 30 -6.53 -11.29 6.66
N GLU A 31 -6.16 -10.50 7.65
CA GLU A 31 -4.79 -10.20 8.12
C GLU A 31 -3.86 -9.18 7.43
N ILE A 32 -3.95 -8.80 6.14
CA ILE A 32 -3.18 -7.61 5.63
C ILE A 32 -3.93 -6.93 4.47
N ALA A 33 -4.14 -5.61 4.52
CA ALA A 33 -4.74 -4.85 3.40
C ALA A 33 -3.97 -3.57 3.05
N PRO A 34 -3.98 -3.18 1.76
CA PRO A 34 -3.52 -1.87 1.34
C PRO A 34 -4.68 -0.85 1.37
N VAL A 35 -4.51 0.21 2.15
CA VAL A 35 -5.39 1.39 2.17
C VAL A 35 -5.02 2.33 1.03
N GLY A 36 -6.01 2.88 0.33
CA GLY A 36 -5.83 3.81 -0.80
C GLY A 36 -6.24 3.26 -2.15
N PHE A 37 -6.46 1.95 -2.28
CA PHE A 37 -6.98 1.36 -3.53
C PHE A 37 -8.49 1.56 -3.70
N PHE A 38 -9.20 1.93 -2.63
CA PHE A 38 -10.65 2.08 -2.64
C PHE A 38 -11.07 3.56 -2.57
N THR A 39 -12.37 3.80 -2.46
CA THR A 39 -12.91 5.11 -2.05
C THR A 39 -12.58 5.36 -0.57
N PRO A 40 -12.53 6.63 -0.10
CA PRO A 40 -12.26 6.94 1.30
C PRO A 40 -13.21 6.26 2.29
N GLU A 41 -14.47 6.08 1.91
CA GLU A 41 -15.48 5.39 2.72
C GLU A 41 -15.16 3.90 2.83
N GLN A 42 -14.80 3.27 1.70
CA GLN A 42 -14.41 1.85 1.68
C GLN A 42 -13.07 1.60 2.39
N ASP A 43 -12.11 2.51 2.26
CA ASP A 43 -10.86 2.45 3.02
C ASP A 43 -11.12 2.50 4.53
N LEU A 44 -12.10 3.29 4.98
CA LEU A 44 -12.53 3.31 6.37
C LEU A 44 -13.19 1.99 6.79
N ASP A 45 -14.05 1.41 5.95
CA ASP A 45 -14.66 0.10 6.22
C ASP A 45 -13.61 -1.00 6.39
N VAL A 46 -12.56 -0.98 5.55
CA VAL A 46 -11.39 -1.86 5.66
C VAL A 46 -10.72 -1.67 7.03
N LEU A 47 -10.43 -0.42 7.42
CA LEU A 47 -9.82 -0.14 8.72
C LEU A 47 -10.69 -0.59 9.91
N HIS A 48 -12.01 -0.42 9.83
CA HIS A 48 -12.94 -0.93 10.83
C HIS A 48 -12.90 -2.46 10.92
N ALA A 49 -12.80 -3.15 9.80
CA ALA A 49 -12.70 -4.60 9.78
C ALA A 49 -11.41 -5.08 10.46
N PHE A 50 -10.27 -4.43 10.19
CA PHE A 50 -9.02 -4.74 10.88
C PHE A 50 -9.08 -4.45 12.38
N HIS A 51 -9.63 -3.30 12.76
CA HIS A 51 -9.79 -2.96 14.17
C HIS A 51 -10.58 -4.05 14.91
N ARG A 52 -11.68 -4.56 14.34
CA ARG A 52 -12.45 -5.66 14.94
C ARG A 52 -11.72 -7.00 14.98
N ALA A 53 -10.84 -7.26 14.00
CA ALA A 53 -10.10 -8.51 13.91
C ALA A 53 -8.89 -8.56 14.87
N LEU A 54 -8.35 -7.40 15.26
CA LEU A 54 -7.23 -7.33 16.18
C LEU A 54 -7.65 -7.66 17.62
N ARG A 55 -6.75 -8.33 18.33
CA ARG A 55 -6.86 -8.50 19.78
C ARG A 55 -6.48 -7.17 20.48
N PRO A 56 -6.94 -6.92 21.72
CA PRO A 56 -6.48 -5.79 22.52
C PRO A 56 -4.95 -5.70 22.57
N GLY A 57 -4.39 -4.51 22.31
CA GLY A 57 -2.95 -4.29 22.21
C GLY A 57 -2.32 -4.73 20.88
N GLY A 58 -3.13 -5.20 19.93
CA GLY A 58 -2.70 -5.52 18.57
C GLY A 58 -2.29 -4.29 17.77
N LEU A 59 -1.54 -4.53 16.70
CA LEU A 59 -1.02 -3.48 15.83
C LEU A 59 -1.26 -3.83 14.37
N LEU A 60 -1.71 -2.85 13.60
CA LEU A 60 -1.85 -2.96 12.15
C LEU A 60 -0.71 -2.20 11.47
N PRO A 61 0.28 -2.90 10.89
CA PRO A 61 1.30 -2.27 10.06
C PRO A 61 0.76 -2.06 8.64
N MET A 62 0.84 -0.82 8.16
CA MET A 62 0.46 -0.46 6.80
C MET A 62 1.59 0.32 6.15
N HIS A 63 1.69 0.22 4.84
CA HIS A 63 2.54 1.10 4.06
C HIS A 63 1.68 1.81 3.01
N THR A 64 1.94 3.09 2.81
CA THR A 64 1.42 3.85 1.68
C THR A 64 2.58 4.61 1.04
N MET A 65 2.42 5.00 -0.21
CA MET A 65 3.45 5.78 -0.89
C MET A 65 3.43 7.23 -0.37
N VAL A 66 4.59 7.84 -0.13
CA VAL A 66 4.68 9.29 0.21
C VAL A 66 4.83 10.12 -1.05
N THR A 67 4.04 9.78 -2.07
CA THR A 67 4.28 10.26 -3.43
C THR A 67 3.80 11.67 -3.66
N VAL A 68 2.83 12.21 -2.89
CA VAL A 68 2.31 13.56 -3.17
C VAL A 68 3.40 14.64 -3.13
N PRO A 69 4.20 14.81 -2.06
CA PRO A 69 5.29 15.78 -2.05
C PRO A 69 6.33 15.48 -3.11
N GLY A 70 6.78 14.22 -3.20
CA GLY A 70 7.83 13.81 -4.14
C GLY A 70 7.44 13.97 -5.61
N LEU A 71 6.17 13.76 -5.97
CA LEU A 71 5.64 14.01 -7.31
C LEU A 71 5.45 15.51 -7.55
N THR A 72 4.98 16.26 -6.55
CA THR A 72 4.70 17.69 -6.70
C THR A 72 5.98 18.54 -6.76
N ASP A 73 7.04 18.15 -6.04
CA ASP A 73 8.34 18.84 -6.02
C ASP A 73 9.37 18.27 -7.00
N GLY A 74 8.99 17.24 -7.78
CA GLY A 74 9.81 16.66 -8.84
C GLY A 74 10.90 15.68 -8.37
N ARG A 75 10.98 15.33 -7.08
CA ARG A 75 11.90 14.28 -6.59
C ARG A 75 11.58 12.89 -7.13
N ILE A 76 10.33 12.65 -7.50
CA ILE A 76 9.86 11.42 -8.16
C ILE A 76 9.53 11.80 -9.61
N PRO A 77 10.26 11.25 -10.61
CA PRO A 77 9.99 11.58 -12.00
C PRO A 77 8.63 11.04 -12.43
N ALA A 78 7.90 11.84 -13.21
CA ALA A 78 6.62 11.44 -13.80
C ALA A 78 6.77 10.29 -14.81
N GLU A 79 7.97 10.09 -15.36
CA GLU A 79 8.28 8.94 -16.22
C GLU A 79 9.62 8.31 -15.79
N GLU A 80 9.60 7.01 -15.47
CA GLU A 80 10.80 6.21 -15.25
C GLU A 80 10.98 5.24 -16.43
N ARG A 81 12.20 5.22 -16.99
CA ARG A 81 12.59 4.26 -18.04
C ARG A 81 13.69 3.36 -17.53
N ARG A 82 13.45 2.05 -17.51
CA ARG A 82 14.42 1.04 -17.10
C ARG A 82 14.64 0.01 -18.18
N ARG A 83 15.91 -0.25 -18.53
CA ARG A 83 16.27 -1.33 -19.47
C ARG A 83 16.16 -2.69 -18.78
N LEU A 84 15.48 -3.63 -19.42
CA LEU A 84 15.30 -5.01 -18.95
C LEU A 84 16.44 -5.91 -19.46
N PRO A 85 16.71 -7.06 -18.81
CA PRO A 85 17.76 -8.01 -19.22
C PRO A 85 17.67 -8.56 -20.66
N GLY A 86 16.56 -8.32 -21.39
CA GLY A 86 16.38 -8.68 -22.81
C GLY A 86 16.44 -7.49 -23.78
N GLY A 87 16.99 -6.34 -23.37
CA GLY A 87 17.14 -5.15 -24.22
C GLY A 87 15.89 -4.28 -24.38
N ARG A 88 14.70 -4.78 -24.01
CA ARG A 88 13.45 -3.99 -23.94
C ARG A 88 13.50 -2.95 -22.81
N HIS A 89 12.65 -1.94 -22.89
CA HIS A 89 12.47 -0.95 -21.82
C HIS A 89 11.13 -1.16 -21.11
N LEU A 90 11.16 -1.08 -19.78
CA LEU A 90 9.99 -0.82 -18.96
C LEU A 90 9.83 0.70 -18.86
N ILE A 91 8.65 1.20 -19.20
CA ILE A 91 8.26 2.60 -19.00
C ILE A 91 7.16 2.60 -17.95
N ALA A 92 7.38 3.35 -16.86
CA ALA A 92 6.37 3.61 -15.84
C ALA A 92 6.06 5.10 -15.87
N ARG A 93 4.81 5.46 -16.13
CA ARG A 93 4.34 6.84 -16.03
C ARG A 93 3.46 7.00 -14.81
N ARG A 94 3.52 8.18 -14.21
CA ARG A 94 2.79 8.53 -12.99
C ARG A 94 2.20 9.92 -13.16
N HIS A 95 0.94 10.06 -12.78
CA HIS A 95 0.24 11.32 -12.74
C HIS A 95 -0.51 11.42 -11.42
N LEU A 96 -0.35 12.52 -10.71
CA LEU A 96 -1.14 12.82 -9.52
C LEU A 96 -2.29 13.75 -9.90
N ASP A 97 -3.51 13.32 -9.65
CA ASP A 97 -4.67 14.20 -9.67
C ASP A 97 -4.66 15.06 -8.38
N PRO A 98 -4.52 16.40 -8.47
CA PRO A 98 -4.45 17.27 -7.30
C PRO A 98 -5.78 17.39 -6.55
N ASP A 99 -6.91 17.19 -7.23
CA ASP A 99 -8.25 17.34 -6.66
C ASP A 99 -8.63 16.08 -5.87
N THR A 100 -8.42 14.92 -6.50
CA THR A 100 -8.77 13.62 -5.87
C THR A 100 -7.62 13.03 -5.06
N ARG A 101 -6.41 13.60 -5.14
CA ARG A 101 -5.16 13.07 -4.55
C ARG A 101 -4.87 11.62 -4.95
N ARG A 102 -5.32 11.22 -6.15
CA ARG A 102 -5.10 9.87 -6.68
C ARG A 102 -3.90 9.87 -7.60
N GLU A 103 -3.00 8.93 -7.36
CA GLU A 103 -1.89 8.64 -8.26
C GLU A 103 -2.34 7.60 -9.28
N HIS A 104 -2.31 8.01 -10.54
CA HIS A 104 -2.54 7.16 -11.70
C HIS A 104 -1.18 6.71 -12.26
N GLY A 105 -0.91 5.42 -12.14
CA GLY A 105 0.25 4.78 -12.73
C GLY A 105 -0.12 4.12 -14.06
N GLU A 106 0.49 4.54 -15.16
CA GLU A 106 0.45 3.79 -16.41
C GLU A 106 1.68 2.90 -16.51
N HIS A 107 1.46 1.60 -16.41
CA HIS A 107 2.48 0.58 -16.65
C HIS A 107 2.03 -0.28 -17.82
N ALA A 108 2.97 -0.86 -18.56
CA ALA A 108 2.69 -1.78 -19.67
C ALA A 108 1.92 -3.06 -19.29
N VAL A 109 1.62 -3.28 -18.00
CA VAL A 109 1.03 -4.52 -17.48
C VAL A 109 -0.29 -4.28 -16.75
N THR A 110 -0.41 -3.22 -15.94
CA THR A 110 -1.68 -2.87 -15.27
C THR A 110 -1.68 -1.39 -14.87
N PRO A 111 -2.75 -0.63 -15.17
CA PRO A 111 -2.92 0.69 -14.59
C PRO A 111 -3.06 0.58 -13.07
N CYS A 112 -2.42 1.48 -12.35
CA CYS A 112 -2.56 1.60 -10.91
C CYS A 112 -3.35 2.88 -10.60
N ASP A 113 -4.30 2.80 -9.68
CA ASP A 113 -5.07 3.96 -9.24
C ASP A 113 -5.17 3.90 -7.71
N VAL A 114 -4.40 4.76 -7.04
CA VAL A 114 -4.27 4.74 -5.58
C VAL A 114 -4.40 6.16 -5.04
N ARG A 115 -5.32 6.35 -4.08
CA ARG A 115 -5.37 7.55 -3.27
C ARG A 115 -4.16 7.60 -2.34
N VAL A 116 -3.48 8.73 -2.37
CA VAL A 116 -2.37 9.03 -1.48
C VAL A 116 -2.88 9.86 -0.32
N TYR A 117 -2.67 9.37 0.91
CA TYR A 117 -3.04 10.07 2.13
C TYR A 117 -1.81 10.74 2.73
N THR A 118 -1.97 11.97 3.21
CA THR A 118 -0.95 12.55 4.10
C THR A 118 -0.90 11.78 5.43
N PRO A 119 0.20 11.88 6.20
CA PRO A 119 0.27 11.28 7.54
C PRO A 119 -0.90 11.68 8.45
N ASP A 120 -1.35 12.93 8.35
CA ASP A 120 -2.47 13.47 9.15
C ASP A 120 -3.81 12.90 8.70
N GLU A 121 -4.07 12.83 7.39
CA GLU A 121 -5.29 12.21 6.86
C GLU A 121 -5.38 10.73 7.26
N TYR A 122 -4.26 10.03 7.13
CA TYR A 122 -4.18 8.61 7.48
C TYR A 122 -4.40 8.41 8.99
N THR A 123 -3.76 9.23 9.83
CA THR A 123 -3.98 9.21 11.27
C THR A 123 -5.44 9.49 11.63
N GLY A 124 -6.08 10.44 10.94
CA GLY A 124 -7.50 10.74 11.09
C GLY A 124 -8.39 9.54 10.73
N LEU A 125 -8.08 8.84 9.64
CA LEU A 125 -8.79 7.62 9.24
C LEU A 125 -8.66 6.51 10.28
N CYS A 126 -7.45 6.24 10.78
CA CYS A 126 -7.25 5.23 11.82
C CYS A 126 -8.03 5.57 13.10
N ARG A 127 -8.01 6.84 13.54
CA ARG A 127 -8.78 7.27 14.72
C ARG A 127 -10.28 7.09 14.53
N ARG A 128 -10.82 7.43 13.35
CA ARG A 128 -12.22 7.20 12.99
C ARG A 128 -12.57 5.71 13.02
N ALA A 129 -11.64 4.84 12.65
CA ALA A 129 -11.83 3.40 12.66
C ALA A 129 -11.84 2.77 14.07
N GLY A 130 -11.35 3.48 15.08
CA GLY A 130 -11.30 3.04 16.49
C GLY A 130 -9.90 2.89 17.06
N PHE A 131 -8.85 3.00 16.24
CA PHE A 131 -7.47 2.87 16.71
C PHE A 131 -7.10 4.01 17.68
N THR A 132 -6.43 3.66 18.77
CA THR A 132 -6.10 4.57 19.87
C THR A 132 -4.92 5.49 19.57
N ALA A 133 -3.95 4.99 18.81
CA ALA A 133 -2.77 5.76 18.40
C ALA A 133 -2.26 5.35 17.02
N THR A 134 -1.50 6.26 16.40
CA THR A 134 -0.74 5.98 15.18
C THR A 134 0.70 6.44 15.31
N THR A 135 1.62 5.65 14.76
CA THR A 135 3.02 6.03 14.59
C THR A 135 3.36 6.02 13.10
N CYS A 136 3.98 7.08 12.61
CA CYS A 136 4.34 7.23 11.20
C CYS A 136 5.87 7.25 11.03
N HIS A 137 6.40 6.40 10.16
CA HIS A 137 7.82 6.32 9.78
C HIS A 137 8.01 6.64 8.30
N GLY A 138 9.12 7.30 7.94
CA GLY A 138 9.33 7.81 6.58
C GLY A 138 8.48 9.05 6.24
N ALA A 139 7.86 9.66 7.25
CA ALA A 139 6.89 10.75 7.14
C ALA A 139 7.50 12.16 7.15
N SER A 140 8.82 12.27 7.37
CA SER A 140 9.47 13.57 7.27
C SER A 140 9.47 13.97 5.79
N TYR A 141 8.79 15.06 5.43
CA TYR A 141 8.81 15.61 4.06
C TYR A 141 10.23 15.92 3.55
N ARG A 142 11.22 15.98 4.47
CA ARG A 142 12.65 16.16 4.22
C ARG A 142 13.43 14.85 4.06
N ASP A 143 12.77 13.72 4.31
CA ASP A 143 13.32 12.38 4.12
C ASP A 143 13.25 12.03 2.62
N THR A 144 14.26 11.30 2.12
CA THR A 144 14.27 10.78 0.75
C THR A 144 13.46 9.48 0.62
N SER A 145 12.88 9.03 1.73
CA SER A 145 11.98 7.88 1.81
C SER A 145 10.79 8.00 0.85
N ARG A 146 10.61 7.00 0.00
CA ARG A 146 9.51 6.90 -0.97
C ARG A 146 8.22 6.32 -0.37
N ASN A 147 8.31 5.76 0.84
CA ASN A 147 7.23 5.06 1.51
C ASN A 147 6.99 5.62 2.92
N LEU A 148 5.71 5.68 3.29
CA LEU A 148 5.22 6.01 4.62
C LEU A 148 4.76 4.70 5.22
N ILE A 149 5.35 4.33 6.36
CA ILE A 149 4.88 3.20 7.15
C ILE A 149 4.05 3.76 8.29
N VAL A 150 2.80 3.35 8.37
CA VAL A 150 1.88 3.72 9.46
C VAL A 150 1.64 2.49 10.32
N LEU A 151 1.85 2.63 11.61
CA LEU A 151 1.52 1.63 12.62
C LEU A 151 0.29 2.12 13.38
N ALA A 152 -0.83 1.42 13.28
CA ALA A 152 -2.05 1.76 14.03
C ALA A 152 -2.22 0.82 15.23
N HIS A 153 -2.44 1.39 16.40
CA HIS A 153 -2.53 0.69 17.69
C HIS A 153 -4.00 0.49 18.08
N HIS A 154 -4.38 -0.75 18.39
CA HIS A 154 -5.71 -1.09 18.92
C HIS A 154 -5.77 -0.80 20.42
#